data_AF-A0A4V4HCU5-F1
#
_entry.id   AF-A0A4V4HCU5-F1
#
_cell.length_a   1.000
_cell.length_b   1.000
_cell.length_c   1.000
_cell.angle_alpha   90.00
_cell.angle_beta   90.00
_cell.angle_gamma   90.00
#
_symmetry.space_group_name_H-M   'P 1'
#
loop_
_entity.id
_entity.type
_entity.pdbx_description
1 polymer ?
#
loop_
_entity_poly.entity_id
_entity_poly.type
_entity_poly.pdbx_seq_one_letter_code
_entity_poly.pdbx_strand_id
1 'polypeptide(L)'
;MAKDKHSRAAKSTRSSVGAPSQLSQPSRKGKKAWRKNVDIQDVEKGLEEMREEERIDTEKVPDAQLFEIDTKGDEKVRKRFSTSSLTSAKILAQRSAVPAVFSRTTTTASFSKGDTPKRKRVTQAEKDRLLRIAKRPRKGPFGVILDESEDKWAGAAAAQGVSSAVKSSGQYDPWASPSTSDPSFSSPSTSKPPLTDFIRDIVTKPTPKAPTHSQNLEHPHKLISLPAVPAPHAGTSYNPSVDAHQELLRRAVEVEETREEKRVKEGEVKEKMVKARALDTLEGEEQGAPGMVVDKEGETDDKEEEEEEWQGVVKKQTSRKTAQKKKAAKLLAEKRHLAAMAARKRQNAFLSSLSSKVIRRSASSLPTAEEIAARRQAAILARFRNGLAGQKLGKYVVPLDEVDVQLGEDLTETLRGLKASNLFKDRFLNLQQRALIEPRTRVLPKKAKRRVIEYEKHAWKRFDREQNA
;
A
#
# COMPACT_ATOMS: atom_id res chain seq x y z
N MET A 1 78.63 0.94 40.31
CA MET A 1 78.07 -0.27 39.64
C MET A 1 76.56 -0.16 39.59
N ALA A 2 76.04 0.52 38.56
CA ALA A 2 74.60 0.63 38.32
C ALA A 2 74.17 -0.51 37.40
N LYS A 3 73.18 -1.31 37.82
CA LYS A 3 72.60 -2.40 37.02
C LYS A 3 71.49 -1.82 36.13
N ASP A 4 71.67 -1.92 34.82
CA ASP A 4 70.64 -1.60 33.83
C ASP A 4 69.46 -2.57 33.96
N LYS A 5 68.33 -2.04 34.46
CA LYS A 5 67.04 -2.74 34.45
C LYS A 5 66.45 -2.67 33.04
N HIS A 6 66.62 -3.73 32.27
CA HIS A 6 65.86 -3.91 31.04
C HIS A 6 64.37 -4.08 31.38
N SER A 7 63.55 -3.09 31.02
CA SER A 7 62.09 -3.17 31.14
C SER A 7 61.55 -4.25 30.19
N ARG A 8 61.08 -5.38 30.72
CA ARG A 8 60.38 -6.40 29.93
C ARG A 8 59.06 -5.81 29.45
N ALA A 9 58.90 -5.65 28.13
CA ALA A 9 57.66 -5.21 27.51
C ALA A 9 56.49 -6.12 27.93
N ALA A 10 55.37 -5.49 28.32
CA ALA A 10 54.15 -6.20 28.71
C ALA A 10 53.57 -6.95 27.49
N LYS A 11 53.33 -8.26 27.64
CA LYS A 11 52.72 -9.07 26.58
C LYS A 11 51.24 -8.68 26.45
N SER A 12 50.83 -8.26 25.25
CA SER A 12 49.43 -7.95 24.95
C SER A 12 48.58 -9.19 25.12
N THR A 13 47.57 -9.13 25.98
CA THR A 13 46.63 -10.23 26.22
C THR A 13 45.45 -10.22 25.25
N ARG A 14 45.38 -9.25 24.33
CA ARG A 14 44.30 -9.06 23.34
C ARG A 14 44.82 -9.23 21.92
N SER A 15 44.05 -9.89 21.05
CA SER A 15 44.33 -9.96 19.61
C SER A 15 43.96 -8.63 18.96
N SER A 16 44.71 -8.20 17.93
CA SER A 16 44.41 -6.98 17.17
C SER A 16 43.26 -7.19 16.18
N VAL A 17 43.00 -8.43 15.76
CA VAL A 17 42.08 -8.80 14.67
C VAL A 17 40.68 -9.21 15.19
N GLY A 18 40.30 -8.76 16.39
CA GLY A 18 38.92 -8.88 16.89
C GLY A 18 38.47 -10.26 17.39
N ALA A 19 39.33 -11.29 17.42
CA ALA A 19 39.01 -12.58 18.01
C ALA A 19 39.01 -12.54 19.56
N PRO A 20 38.11 -13.24 20.28
CA PRO A 20 38.10 -13.23 21.74
C PRO A 20 39.41 -13.79 22.30
N SER A 21 40.13 -12.96 23.03
CA SER A 21 41.51 -13.24 23.41
C SER A 21 41.64 -14.27 24.52
N GLN A 22 42.20 -15.44 24.23
CA GLN A 22 42.35 -16.56 25.19
C GLN A 22 43.73 -16.65 25.86
N LEU A 23 44.64 -15.71 25.57
CA LEU A 23 46.06 -15.70 25.97
C LEU A 23 46.32 -15.32 27.46
N SER A 24 45.27 -15.23 28.28
CA SER A 24 45.39 -14.77 29.68
C SER A 24 46.06 -15.77 30.64
N GLN A 25 46.27 -17.03 30.24
CA GLN A 25 46.74 -18.08 31.16
C GLN A 25 48.23 -18.43 30.93
N PRO A 26 49.11 -18.23 31.93
CA PRO A 26 50.55 -18.45 31.78
C PRO A 26 50.98 -19.93 31.84
N SER A 27 50.13 -20.83 32.34
CA SER A 27 50.43 -22.26 32.44
C SER A 27 50.36 -22.96 31.08
N ARG A 28 51.29 -23.88 30.82
CA ARG A 28 51.27 -24.80 29.68
C ARG A 28 51.11 -26.26 30.14
N LYS A 29 50.65 -26.49 31.38
CA LYS A 29 50.50 -27.84 31.92
C LYS A 29 49.17 -28.45 31.47
N GLY A 30 49.26 -29.43 30.57
CA GLY A 30 48.12 -30.21 30.07
C GLY A 30 47.54 -29.72 28.73
N LYS A 31 46.81 -30.62 28.06
CA LYS A 31 46.28 -30.44 26.69
C LYS A 31 45.35 -29.23 26.55
N LYS A 32 44.57 -28.91 27.59
CA LYS A 32 43.66 -27.76 27.62
C LYS A 32 44.43 -26.43 27.70
N ALA A 33 45.57 -26.41 28.39
CA ALA A 33 46.41 -25.23 28.52
C ALA A 33 47.21 -24.98 27.22
N TRP A 34 47.70 -26.04 26.58
CA TRP A 34 48.31 -25.96 25.24
C TRP A 34 47.37 -25.36 24.20
N ARG A 35 46.09 -25.74 24.19
CA ARG A 35 45.11 -25.18 23.25
C ARG A 35 44.85 -23.67 23.40
N LYS A 36 45.16 -23.08 24.55
CA LYS A 36 44.82 -21.67 24.87
C LYS A 36 46.02 -20.72 24.91
N ASN A 37 47.23 -21.25 25.04
CA ASN A 37 48.48 -20.50 25.18
C ASN A 37 49.45 -20.77 24.02
N VAL A 38 48.91 -21.03 22.82
CA VAL A 38 49.69 -21.03 21.58
C VAL A 38 49.41 -19.70 20.90
N ASP A 39 50.47 -18.96 20.65
CA ASP A 39 50.40 -17.68 19.95
C ASP A 39 50.44 -17.96 18.45
N ILE A 40 49.38 -17.58 17.74
CA ILE A 40 49.22 -17.74 16.29
C ILE A 40 49.08 -16.35 15.65
N GLN A 41 49.30 -15.26 16.41
CA GLN A 41 49.06 -13.89 15.92
C GLN A 41 49.88 -13.56 14.68
N ASP A 42 51.12 -14.04 14.58
CA ASP A 42 51.97 -13.78 13.41
C ASP A 42 51.44 -14.51 12.15
N VAL A 43 50.90 -15.72 12.32
CA VAL A 43 50.29 -16.49 11.22
C VAL A 43 48.95 -15.88 10.82
N GLU A 44 48.14 -15.45 11.80
CA GLU A 44 46.88 -14.76 11.54
C GLU A 44 47.09 -13.44 10.82
N LYS A 45 48.08 -12.63 11.23
CA LYS A 45 48.46 -11.40 10.53
C LYS A 45 48.92 -11.66 9.10
N GLY A 46 49.80 -12.64 8.87
CA GLY A 46 50.22 -12.99 7.51
C GLY A 46 49.05 -13.46 6.64
N LEU A 47 48.08 -14.20 7.21
CA LEU A 47 46.86 -14.58 6.47
C LEU A 47 45.91 -13.40 6.23
N GLU A 48 45.86 -12.42 7.12
CA GLU A 48 45.08 -11.19 6.95
C GLU A 48 45.70 -10.30 5.87
N GLU A 49 47.02 -10.12 5.89
CA GLU A 49 47.79 -9.41 4.87
C GLU A 49 47.61 -10.05 3.50
N MET A 50 47.71 -11.39 3.39
CA MET A 50 47.39 -12.10 2.14
C MET A 50 45.96 -11.87 1.65
N ARG A 51 44.98 -11.78 2.56
CA ARG A 51 43.59 -11.47 2.19
C ARG A 51 43.40 -10.00 1.80
N GLU A 52 44.15 -9.08 2.41
CA GLU A 52 44.15 -7.67 2.04
C GLU A 52 44.80 -7.47 0.67
N GLU A 53 45.91 -8.15 0.40
CA GLU A 53 46.52 -8.25 -0.93
C GLU A 53 45.53 -8.84 -1.94
N GLU A 54 44.84 -9.94 -1.65
CA GLU A 54 43.78 -10.49 -2.53
C GLU A 54 42.61 -9.53 -2.77
N ARG A 55 42.30 -8.62 -1.82
CA ARG A 55 41.26 -7.60 -1.98
C ARG A 55 41.72 -6.42 -2.82
N ILE A 56 43.00 -6.10 -2.80
CA ILE A 56 43.58 -4.90 -3.43
C ILE A 56 44.20 -5.22 -4.80
N ASP A 57 44.76 -6.43 -4.98
CA ASP A 57 45.40 -6.90 -6.22
C ASP A 57 44.35 -7.23 -7.30
N THR A 58 43.63 -6.22 -7.78
CA THR A 58 42.92 -6.27 -9.06
C THR A 58 43.82 -5.93 -10.25
N GLU A 59 45.02 -5.38 -9.99
CA GLU A 59 45.95 -4.91 -11.05
C GLU A 59 46.75 -6.03 -11.73
N LYS A 60 46.91 -7.21 -11.09
CA LYS A 60 47.69 -8.35 -11.64
C LYS A 60 46.86 -9.29 -12.53
N VAL A 61 45.54 -9.13 -12.53
CA VAL A 61 44.63 -9.96 -13.32
C VAL A 61 44.35 -9.24 -14.65
N PRO A 62 44.55 -9.88 -15.82
CA PRO A 62 44.27 -9.23 -17.09
C PRO A 62 42.78 -8.90 -17.21
N ASP A 63 42.44 -7.74 -17.79
CA ASP A 63 41.06 -7.23 -17.94
C ASP A 63 40.09 -8.27 -18.56
N ALA A 64 40.59 -9.16 -19.41
CA ALA A 64 39.80 -10.24 -20.03
C ALA A 64 39.27 -11.29 -19.04
N GLN A 65 39.87 -11.41 -17.85
CA GLN A 65 39.38 -12.28 -16.77
C GLN A 65 38.46 -11.53 -15.79
N LEU A 66 38.55 -10.20 -15.74
CA LEU A 66 37.72 -9.34 -14.90
C LEU A 66 36.35 -9.07 -15.56
N PHE A 67 36.32 -8.99 -16.90
CA PHE A 67 35.12 -8.64 -17.66
C PHE A 67 34.84 -9.66 -18.77
N GLU A 68 33.97 -10.62 -18.49
CA GLU A 68 33.37 -11.49 -19.51
C GLU A 68 31.90 -11.10 -19.70
N ILE A 69 31.50 -10.83 -20.94
CA ILE A 69 30.11 -10.56 -21.29
C ILE A 69 29.41 -11.91 -21.45
N ASP A 70 28.79 -12.38 -20.36
CA ASP A 70 28.00 -13.61 -20.37
C ASP A 70 26.75 -13.45 -21.25
N THR A 71 26.82 -13.97 -22.46
CA THR A 71 25.71 -14.02 -23.42
C THR A 71 24.91 -15.32 -23.33
N LYS A 72 25.38 -16.32 -22.58
CA LYS A 72 24.80 -17.66 -22.50
C LYS A 72 24.74 -18.12 -21.04
N GLY A 73 23.58 -17.90 -20.43
CA GLY A 73 23.36 -18.28 -19.03
C GLY A 73 23.69 -19.73 -18.70
N ASP A 74 24.30 -19.92 -17.54
CA ASP A 74 24.85 -21.17 -17.03
C ASP A 74 23.86 -22.36 -17.01
N GLU A 75 24.09 -23.37 -17.85
CA GLU A 75 23.23 -24.57 -17.92
C GLU A 75 23.28 -25.43 -16.66
N LYS A 76 24.37 -25.34 -15.88
CA LYS A 76 24.53 -26.04 -14.60
C LYS A 76 23.57 -25.48 -13.54
N VAL A 77 23.28 -24.18 -13.57
CA VAL A 77 22.31 -23.54 -12.65
C VAL A 77 20.90 -24.03 -12.96
N ARG A 78 20.55 -24.22 -14.24
CA ARG A 78 19.27 -24.82 -14.66
C ARG A 78 19.08 -26.23 -14.09
N LYS A 79 20.13 -27.05 -14.02
CA LYS A 79 20.08 -28.42 -13.47
C LYS A 79 19.95 -28.48 -11.95
N ARG A 80 20.25 -27.40 -11.21
CA ARG A 80 20.13 -27.35 -9.74
C ARG A 80 18.70 -27.12 -9.25
N PHE A 81 17.77 -26.81 -10.15
CA PHE A 81 16.38 -26.61 -9.81
C PHE A 81 15.54 -27.79 -10.29
N SER A 82 15.26 -28.73 -9.37
CA SER A 82 14.26 -29.77 -9.59
C SER A 82 12.89 -29.11 -9.79
N THR A 83 12.26 -29.35 -10.94
CA THR A 83 10.88 -28.93 -11.26
C THR A 83 9.84 -29.75 -10.50
N SER A 84 10.22 -30.89 -9.92
CA SER A 84 9.34 -31.82 -9.22
C SER A 84 9.10 -31.45 -7.74
N SER A 85 9.94 -30.62 -7.14
CA SER A 85 9.85 -30.30 -5.71
C SER A 85 8.96 -29.08 -5.47
N LEU A 86 7.96 -29.23 -4.59
CA LEU A 86 7.09 -28.14 -4.15
C LEU A 86 7.92 -26.97 -3.57
N THR A 87 7.48 -25.74 -3.85
CA THR A 87 8.13 -24.50 -3.41
C THR A 87 8.29 -24.42 -1.89
N SER A 88 7.31 -24.94 -1.14
CA SER A 88 7.35 -25.00 0.33
C SER A 88 8.48 -25.90 0.86
N ALA A 89 8.68 -27.08 0.27
CA ALA A 89 9.75 -28.00 0.65
C ALA A 89 11.14 -27.41 0.35
N LYS A 90 11.25 -26.66 -0.76
CA LYS A 90 12.48 -25.95 -1.14
C LYS A 90 12.83 -24.83 -0.15
N ILE A 91 11.82 -24.05 0.27
CA ILE A 91 12.00 -22.98 1.27
C ILE A 91 12.42 -23.55 2.63
N LEU A 92 11.85 -24.69 3.04
CA LEU A 92 12.23 -25.34 4.31
C LEU A 92 13.65 -25.94 4.26
N ALA A 93 14.05 -26.52 3.13
CA ALA A 93 15.40 -27.07 2.93
C ALA A 93 16.49 -25.98 2.86
N GLN A 94 16.20 -24.83 2.26
CA GLN A 94 17.14 -23.71 2.21
C GLN A 94 17.29 -22.99 3.57
N ARG A 95 16.24 -22.99 4.39
CA ARG A 95 16.22 -22.32 5.69
C ARG A 95 16.85 -23.14 6.82
N SER A 96 17.15 -24.41 6.60
CA SER A 96 17.75 -25.29 7.62
C SER A 96 19.06 -25.90 7.09
N ALA A 97 20.18 -25.51 7.69
CA ALA A 97 21.50 -26.10 7.40
C ALA A 97 21.65 -27.52 7.97
N VAL A 98 20.68 -27.98 8.76
CA VAL A 98 20.64 -29.28 9.40
C VAL A 98 19.42 -30.05 8.89
N PRO A 99 19.59 -31.24 8.29
CA PRO A 99 18.45 -32.04 7.84
C PRO A 99 17.55 -32.36 9.02
N ALA A 100 16.23 -32.31 8.79
CA ALA A 100 15.25 -32.64 9.82
C ALA A 100 15.53 -34.06 10.36
N VAL A 101 15.67 -34.17 11.68
CA VAL A 101 15.75 -35.46 12.37
C VAL A 101 14.40 -36.13 12.19
N PHE A 102 14.31 -37.05 11.23
CA PHE A 102 13.13 -37.90 11.07
C PHE A 102 12.97 -38.68 12.38
N SER A 103 11.90 -38.42 13.13
CA SER A 103 11.51 -39.31 14.21
C SER A 103 11.28 -40.68 13.57
N ARG A 104 12.13 -41.61 13.99
CA ARG A 104 12.22 -42.99 13.51
C ARG A 104 10.83 -43.60 13.46
N THR A 105 10.20 -43.65 12.29
CA THR A 105 8.98 -44.44 12.10
C THR A 105 9.41 -45.89 12.17
N THR A 106 8.86 -46.60 13.14
CA THR A 106 9.13 -48.01 13.42
C THR A 106 8.73 -48.87 12.23
N THR A 107 9.65 -49.07 11.30
CA THR A 107 9.57 -50.14 10.32
C THR A 107 10.61 -51.19 10.71
N THR A 108 10.11 -52.15 11.49
CA THR A 108 10.55 -53.56 11.49
C THR A 108 12.07 -53.81 11.49
N ALA A 109 12.60 -53.97 12.70
CA ALA A 109 13.63 -54.93 13.08
C ALA A 109 14.80 -55.17 12.10
N SER A 110 15.89 -54.44 12.32
CA SER A 110 17.24 -54.95 12.07
C SER A 110 17.52 -56.07 13.07
N PHE A 111 17.27 -57.31 12.69
CA PHE A 111 17.75 -58.47 13.44
C PHE A 111 19.25 -58.65 13.20
N SER A 112 19.96 -58.87 14.31
CA SER A 112 21.37 -59.17 14.44
C SER A 112 21.80 -60.39 13.62
N LYS A 113 23.07 -60.37 13.18
CA LYS A 113 23.85 -61.56 12.82
C LYS A 113 23.61 -62.68 13.85
N GLY A 114 23.01 -63.79 13.42
CA GLY A 114 22.81 -64.98 14.25
C GLY A 114 21.74 -65.89 13.64
N ASP A 115 22.09 -67.16 13.45
CA ASP A 115 21.34 -68.21 12.74
C ASP A 115 19.82 -68.27 13.01
N THR A 116 19.00 -68.06 11.98
CA THR A 116 17.71 -68.74 11.76
C THR A 116 17.35 -68.68 10.27
N PRO A 117 16.65 -69.69 9.71
CA PRO A 117 16.43 -69.78 8.27
C PRO A 117 15.56 -68.62 7.75
N LYS A 118 16.06 -67.93 6.73
CA LYS A 118 15.38 -66.83 6.03
C LYS A 118 13.95 -67.27 5.67
N ARG A 119 12.94 -66.66 6.29
CA ARG A 119 11.55 -66.78 5.82
C ARG A 119 11.51 -66.32 4.36
N LYS A 120 11.30 -67.25 3.43
CA LYS A 120 11.18 -66.95 1.99
C LYS A 120 10.07 -65.92 1.83
N ARG A 121 10.39 -64.75 1.27
CA ARG A 121 9.39 -63.75 0.91
C ARG A 121 8.48 -64.40 -0.14
N VAL A 122 7.20 -64.57 0.20
CA VAL A 122 6.19 -65.11 -0.72
C VAL A 122 6.21 -64.25 -1.98
N THR A 123 6.30 -64.88 -3.15
CA THR A 123 6.32 -64.16 -4.43
C THR A 123 5.02 -63.38 -4.61
N GLN A 124 5.04 -62.28 -5.37
CA GLN A 124 3.84 -61.43 -5.53
C GLN A 124 2.65 -62.22 -6.10
N ALA A 125 2.91 -63.12 -7.06
CA ALA A 125 1.91 -64.02 -7.64
C ALA A 125 1.32 -64.99 -6.61
N GLU A 126 2.13 -65.46 -5.68
CA GLU A 126 1.71 -66.41 -4.65
C GLU A 126 0.99 -65.72 -3.50
N LYS A 127 1.37 -64.48 -3.18
CA LYS A 127 0.62 -63.60 -2.27
C LYS A 127 -0.76 -63.29 -2.84
N ASP A 128 -0.83 -63.02 -4.14
CA ASP A 128 -2.07 -62.80 -4.87
C ASP A 128 -2.96 -64.06 -4.92
N ARG A 129 -2.36 -65.24 -5.11
CA ARG A 129 -3.05 -66.54 -5.03
C ARG A 129 -3.60 -66.78 -3.62
N LEU A 130 -2.84 -66.49 -2.57
CA LEU A 130 -3.27 -66.63 -1.18
C LEU A 130 -4.37 -65.63 -0.81
N LEU A 131 -4.32 -64.40 -1.31
CA LEU A 131 -5.39 -63.42 -1.12
C LEU A 131 -6.69 -63.85 -1.82
N ARG A 132 -6.59 -64.46 -3.01
CA ARG A 132 -7.73 -65.08 -3.71
C ARG A 132 -8.34 -66.23 -2.90
N ILE A 133 -7.51 -67.13 -2.39
CA ILE A 133 -7.97 -68.26 -1.54
C ILE A 133 -8.63 -67.73 -0.25
N ALA A 134 -8.09 -66.65 0.32
CA ALA A 134 -8.62 -66.02 1.52
C ALA A 134 -9.79 -65.05 1.28
N LYS A 135 -10.29 -64.92 0.04
CA LYS A 135 -11.35 -63.96 -0.35
C LYS A 135 -11.10 -62.52 0.11
N ARG A 136 -9.84 -62.08 0.11
CA ARG A 136 -9.46 -60.71 0.48
C ARG A 136 -9.23 -59.88 -0.78
N PRO A 137 -9.65 -58.59 -0.81
CA PRO A 137 -9.56 -57.74 -1.98
C PRO A 137 -8.11 -57.56 -2.44
N ARG A 138 -7.85 -57.76 -3.73
CA ARG A 138 -6.55 -57.51 -4.35
C ARG A 138 -6.42 -56.02 -4.68
N LYS A 139 -5.24 -55.47 -4.45
CA LYS A 139 -4.91 -54.08 -4.83
C LYS A 139 -4.07 -54.11 -6.11
N GLY A 140 -4.54 -53.42 -7.14
CA GLY A 140 -3.79 -53.24 -8.39
C GLY A 140 -2.58 -52.31 -8.22
N PRO A 141 -1.81 -52.07 -9.30
CA PRO A 141 -0.61 -51.22 -9.28
C PRO A 141 -0.86 -49.79 -8.78
N PHE A 142 -2.08 -49.27 -8.99
CA PHE A 142 -2.52 -47.95 -8.53
C PHE A 142 -3.31 -47.98 -7.22
N GLY A 143 -3.32 -49.10 -6.49
CA GLY A 143 -4.01 -49.23 -5.20
C GLY A 143 -5.52 -49.40 -5.29
N VAL A 144 -6.10 -49.44 -6.49
CA VAL A 144 -7.51 -49.71 -6.75
C VAL A 144 -7.83 -51.17 -6.39
N ILE A 145 -8.95 -51.38 -5.71
CA ILE A 145 -9.45 -52.71 -5.35
C ILE A 145 -10.06 -53.31 -6.62
N LEU A 146 -9.45 -54.39 -7.13
CA LEU A 146 -9.99 -55.13 -8.27
C LEU A 146 -11.00 -56.15 -7.76
N ASP A 147 -12.22 -56.10 -8.29
CA ASP A 147 -13.31 -57.01 -7.94
C ASP A 147 -13.25 -58.28 -8.80
N GLU A 148 -13.63 -59.44 -8.26
CA GLU A 148 -13.47 -60.74 -8.93
C GLU A 148 -14.26 -60.87 -10.25
N SER A 149 -15.24 -60.00 -10.47
CA SER A 149 -16.07 -59.95 -11.68
C SER A 149 -15.35 -59.34 -12.89
N GLU A 150 -14.34 -58.48 -12.67
CA GLU A 150 -13.64 -57.77 -13.74
C GLU A 150 -12.59 -58.64 -14.44
N ASP A 151 -12.04 -59.65 -13.76
CA ASP A 151 -11.00 -60.55 -14.31
C ASP A 151 -11.51 -61.41 -15.48
N LYS A 152 -12.82 -61.73 -15.51
CA LYS A 152 -13.44 -62.44 -16.65
C LYS A 152 -13.61 -61.54 -17.89
N TRP A 153 -13.72 -60.23 -17.68
CA TRP A 153 -13.86 -59.23 -18.75
C TRP A 153 -12.51 -58.66 -19.20
N ALA A 154 -11.51 -58.64 -18.32
CA ALA A 154 -10.16 -58.18 -18.61
C ALA A 154 -9.44 -59.04 -19.67
N GLY A 155 -9.75 -60.35 -19.74
CA GLY A 155 -9.26 -61.22 -20.81
C GLY A 155 -9.76 -60.85 -22.22
N ALA A 156 -10.97 -60.28 -22.31
CA ALA A 156 -11.53 -59.81 -23.58
C ALA A 156 -11.01 -58.41 -23.95
N ALA A 157 -10.81 -57.53 -22.97
CA ALA A 157 -10.27 -56.18 -23.16
C ALA A 157 -8.78 -56.17 -23.56
N ALA A 158 -8.01 -57.20 -23.22
CA ALA A 158 -6.63 -57.34 -23.69
C ALA A 158 -6.53 -57.75 -25.18
N ALA A 159 -7.57 -58.39 -25.72
CA ALA A 159 -7.63 -58.80 -27.13
C ALA A 159 -8.14 -57.67 -28.06
N GLN A 160 -8.99 -56.77 -27.56
CA GLN A 160 -9.37 -55.53 -28.23
C GLN A 160 -8.36 -54.44 -27.89
N GLY A 161 -7.42 -54.18 -28.80
CA GLY A 161 -6.37 -53.19 -28.61
C GLY A 161 -6.89 -51.82 -28.14
N VAL A 162 -5.98 -51.05 -27.53
CA VAL A 162 -6.18 -49.72 -26.93
C VAL A 162 -7.19 -48.86 -27.69
N SER A 163 -8.22 -48.37 -26.99
CA SER A 163 -9.34 -47.62 -27.57
C SER A 163 -8.86 -46.37 -28.31
N SER A 164 -9.62 -45.95 -29.33
CA SER A 164 -9.32 -44.73 -30.11
C SER A 164 -9.16 -43.49 -29.23
N ALA A 165 -9.89 -43.42 -28.12
CA ALA A 165 -9.81 -42.36 -27.13
C ALA A 165 -8.45 -42.30 -26.39
N VAL A 166 -7.82 -43.44 -26.14
CA VAL A 166 -6.48 -43.49 -25.53
C VAL A 166 -5.39 -43.21 -26.59
N LYS A 167 -5.65 -43.53 -27.87
CA LYS A 167 -4.77 -43.13 -28.98
C LYS A 167 -4.83 -41.62 -29.24
N SER A 168 -5.95 -40.97 -28.95
CA SER A 168 -6.12 -39.52 -29.06
C SER A 168 -5.77 -38.74 -27.78
N SER A 169 -5.65 -39.41 -26.62
CA SER A 169 -5.20 -38.74 -25.40
C SER A 169 -3.72 -38.35 -25.50
N GLY A 170 -3.46 -37.04 -25.53
CA GLY A 170 -2.12 -36.46 -25.70
C GLY A 170 -2.02 -35.39 -26.78
N GLN A 171 -3.05 -35.24 -27.62
CA GLN A 171 -3.10 -34.20 -28.67
C GLN A 171 -3.63 -32.84 -28.16
N TYR A 172 -4.01 -32.74 -26.89
CA TYR A 172 -4.50 -31.50 -26.28
C TYR A 172 -3.38 -30.85 -25.46
N ASP A 173 -2.84 -29.74 -25.96
CA ASP A 173 -1.86 -28.91 -25.25
C ASP A 173 -2.60 -27.86 -24.39
N PRO A 174 -2.59 -27.98 -23.04
CA PRO A 174 -3.27 -27.04 -22.16
C PRO A 174 -2.61 -25.65 -22.09
N TRP A 175 -1.45 -25.45 -22.72
CA TRP A 175 -0.69 -24.19 -22.73
C TRP A 175 -0.66 -23.50 -24.09
N ALA A 176 -1.21 -24.12 -25.13
CA ALA A 176 -1.40 -23.45 -26.41
C ALA A 176 -2.40 -22.30 -26.23
N SER A 177 -1.98 -21.07 -26.55
CA SER A 177 -2.88 -19.92 -26.59
C SER A 177 -4.00 -20.21 -27.60
N PRO A 178 -5.28 -20.09 -27.24
CA PRO A 178 -6.37 -20.47 -28.13
C PRO A 178 -6.28 -19.62 -29.40
N SER A 179 -5.90 -20.26 -30.52
CA SER A 179 -6.07 -19.65 -31.83
C SER A 179 -7.55 -19.38 -32.01
N THR A 180 -7.89 -18.13 -32.28
CA THR A 180 -9.24 -17.57 -32.47
C THR A 180 -10.00 -18.17 -33.68
N SER A 181 -9.57 -19.32 -34.18
CA SER A 181 -10.12 -20.05 -35.31
C SER A 181 -10.58 -21.48 -34.97
N ASP A 182 -10.63 -21.87 -33.70
CA ASP A 182 -11.28 -23.11 -33.29
C ASP A 182 -12.78 -22.86 -32.99
N PRO A 183 -13.72 -23.41 -33.79
CA PRO A 183 -15.15 -23.21 -33.57
C PRO A 183 -15.69 -23.97 -32.33
N SER A 184 -14.82 -24.63 -31.55
CA SER A 184 -15.20 -25.39 -30.35
C SER A 184 -15.31 -24.55 -29.08
N PHE A 185 -14.87 -23.29 -29.11
CA PHE A 185 -15.03 -22.33 -28.01
C PHE A 185 -15.81 -21.08 -28.43
N SER A 186 -16.86 -21.29 -29.23
CA SER A 186 -17.94 -20.30 -29.36
C SER A 186 -19.03 -20.63 -28.36
N SER A 187 -19.45 -19.62 -27.60
CA SER A 187 -20.66 -19.48 -26.78
C SER A 187 -21.69 -20.62 -26.86
N PRO A 188 -22.36 -21.01 -25.73
CA PRO A 188 -23.48 -21.95 -25.77
C PRO A 188 -24.70 -21.29 -26.41
N SER A 189 -24.66 -21.22 -27.73
CA SER A 189 -25.77 -20.90 -28.63
C SER A 189 -26.17 -22.23 -29.27
N THR A 190 -27.24 -22.81 -28.73
CA THR A 190 -28.20 -23.60 -29.50
C THR A 190 -27.63 -24.76 -30.31
N SER A 191 -27.30 -25.87 -29.63
CA SER A 191 -27.73 -27.21 -30.09
C SER A 191 -27.43 -28.22 -28.99
N LYS A 192 -28.50 -28.76 -28.40
CA LYS A 192 -28.40 -29.97 -27.58
C LYS A 192 -28.09 -31.13 -28.53
N PRO A 193 -27.05 -31.97 -28.31
CA PRO A 193 -26.97 -33.25 -29.00
C PRO A 193 -28.17 -34.12 -28.58
N PRO A 194 -28.69 -35.00 -29.46
CA PRO A 194 -29.83 -35.83 -29.15
C PRO A 194 -29.49 -36.77 -27.99
N LEU A 195 -30.41 -36.74 -27.04
CA LEU A 195 -30.40 -37.38 -25.74
C LEU A 195 -30.13 -38.89 -25.87
N THR A 196 -29.00 -39.37 -25.32
CA THR A 196 -28.97 -40.74 -24.79
C THR A 196 -29.51 -40.67 -23.37
N ASP A 197 -30.71 -41.24 -23.15
CA ASP A 197 -31.57 -41.11 -21.96
C ASP A 197 -30.97 -41.52 -20.59
N PHE A 198 -29.69 -41.85 -20.51
CA PHE A 198 -29.08 -42.48 -19.33
C PHE A 198 -28.06 -41.63 -18.56
N ILE A 199 -27.66 -40.45 -19.08
CA ILE A 199 -26.73 -39.57 -18.39
C ILE A 199 -27.47 -38.31 -17.96
N ARG A 200 -27.76 -38.18 -16.66
CA ARG A 200 -28.25 -36.93 -16.10
C ARG A 200 -27.21 -35.84 -16.37
N ASP A 201 -27.64 -34.75 -17.02
CA ASP A 201 -26.80 -33.58 -17.26
C ASP A 201 -26.04 -33.21 -15.99
N ILE A 202 -24.71 -33.23 -16.06
CA ILE A 202 -23.86 -32.75 -14.97
C ILE A 202 -24.20 -31.28 -14.81
N VAL A 203 -24.93 -30.93 -13.74
CA VAL A 203 -25.29 -29.54 -13.41
C VAL A 203 -24.01 -28.80 -13.02
N THR A 204 -23.28 -28.32 -14.02
CA THR A 204 -22.20 -27.35 -13.80
C THR A 204 -22.86 -26.06 -13.36
N LYS A 205 -22.53 -25.58 -12.16
CA LYS A 205 -23.03 -24.29 -11.67
C LYS A 205 -22.67 -23.22 -12.72
N PRO A 206 -23.63 -22.43 -13.22
CA PRO A 206 -23.33 -21.39 -14.18
C PRO A 206 -22.36 -20.39 -13.53
N THR A 207 -21.30 -20.01 -14.25
CA THR A 207 -20.42 -18.93 -13.80
C THR A 207 -21.27 -17.67 -13.63
N PRO A 208 -21.23 -17.01 -12.46
CA PRO A 208 -22.07 -15.84 -12.23
C PRO A 208 -21.73 -14.76 -13.26
N LYS A 209 -22.73 -14.33 -14.04
CA LYS A 209 -22.56 -13.22 -14.97
C LYS A 209 -22.31 -11.95 -14.16
N ALA A 210 -21.20 -11.25 -14.45
CA ALA A 210 -20.94 -9.96 -13.83
C ALA A 210 -22.07 -8.97 -14.18
N PRO A 211 -22.49 -8.09 -13.24
CA PRO A 211 -23.56 -7.16 -13.50
C PRO A 211 -23.16 -6.16 -14.59
N THR A 212 -23.95 -6.07 -15.65
CA THR A 212 -23.72 -5.19 -16.82
C THR A 212 -23.61 -3.71 -16.41
N HIS A 213 -24.30 -3.32 -15.32
CA HIS A 213 -24.20 -1.95 -14.80
C HIS A 213 -22.79 -1.60 -14.30
N SER A 214 -22.04 -2.56 -13.78
CA SER A 214 -20.63 -2.37 -13.37
C SER A 214 -19.66 -2.25 -14.55
N GLN A 215 -20.07 -2.70 -15.74
CA GLN A 215 -19.27 -2.57 -16.96
C GLN A 215 -19.40 -1.16 -17.57
N ASN A 216 -20.57 -0.53 -17.40
CA ASN A 216 -20.86 0.82 -17.89
C ASN A 216 -20.42 1.94 -16.93
N LEU A 217 -20.25 1.67 -15.65
CA LEU A 217 -19.64 2.60 -14.70
C LEU A 217 -18.13 2.40 -14.72
N GLU A 218 -17.46 3.09 -15.64
CA GLU A 218 -16.00 3.18 -15.61
C GLU A 218 -15.55 3.73 -14.25
N HIS A 219 -14.64 3.01 -13.60
CA HIS A 219 -14.09 3.45 -12.32
C HIS A 219 -13.38 4.80 -12.51
N PRO A 220 -13.55 5.78 -11.60
CA PRO A 220 -12.95 7.11 -11.76
C PRO A 220 -11.42 7.06 -11.91
N HIS A 221 -10.77 6.02 -11.37
CA HIS A 221 -9.36 5.71 -11.58
C HIS A 221 -8.96 5.62 -13.06
N LYS A 222 -9.82 5.08 -13.94
CA LYS A 222 -9.51 4.93 -15.38
C LYS A 222 -9.31 6.27 -16.08
N LEU A 223 -9.95 7.34 -15.58
CA LEU A 223 -9.81 8.70 -16.11
C LEU A 223 -8.57 9.41 -15.58
N ILE A 224 -7.93 8.88 -14.54
CA ILE A 224 -6.79 9.50 -13.86
C ILE A 224 -5.49 8.96 -14.45
N SER A 225 -4.76 9.84 -15.14
CA SER A 225 -3.48 9.52 -15.81
C SER A 225 -2.27 9.70 -14.89
N LEU A 226 -2.38 9.37 -13.60
CA LEU A 226 -1.25 9.46 -12.66
C LEU A 226 -0.47 8.13 -12.58
N PRO A 227 0.88 8.18 -12.65
CA PRO A 227 1.70 6.99 -12.44
C PRO A 227 1.60 6.50 -10.99
N ALA A 228 1.82 5.20 -10.80
CA ALA A 228 1.74 4.57 -9.48
C ALA A 228 2.82 5.04 -8.50
N VAL A 229 3.97 5.45 -9.04
CA VAL A 229 5.06 6.10 -8.32
C VAL A 229 5.45 7.30 -9.16
N PRO A 230 5.33 8.54 -8.65
CA PRO A 230 5.74 9.71 -9.39
C PRO A 230 7.27 9.75 -9.46
N ALA A 231 7.81 10.24 -10.58
CA ALA A 231 9.25 10.47 -10.67
C ALA A 231 9.62 11.64 -9.74
N PRO A 232 10.63 11.49 -8.86
CA PRO A 232 11.07 12.58 -8.00
C PRO A 232 11.72 13.68 -8.84
N HIS A 233 11.67 14.92 -8.34
CA HIS A 233 12.36 16.05 -8.95
C HIS A 233 13.87 15.95 -8.73
N ALA A 234 14.70 16.40 -9.68
CA ALA A 234 16.15 16.26 -9.59
C ALA A 234 16.76 16.96 -8.35
N GLY A 235 16.15 18.05 -7.89
CA GLY A 235 16.54 18.79 -6.68
C GLY A 235 16.33 18.04 -5.35
N THR A 236 15.63 16.89 -5.34
CA THR A 236 15.54 16.03 -4.14
C THR A 236 16.69 15.02 -4.05
N SER A 237 17.55 14.97 -5.07
CA SER A 237 18.72 14.13 -5.02
C SER A 237 19.65 14.57 -3.89
N TYR A 238 20.45 13.62 -3.45
CA TYR A 238 21.38 13.81 -2.34
C TYR A 238 22.50 14.84 -2.64
N ASN A 239 22.94 14.91 -3.91
CA ASN A 239 23.86 15.92 -4.40
C ASN A 239 23.28 16.57 -5.67
N PRO A 240 22.32 17.50 -5.51
CA PRO A 240 21.64 18.12 -6.63
C PRO A 240 22.49 19.22 -7.26
N SER A 241 22.30 19.47 -8.56
CA SER A 241 22.79 20.71 -9.17
C SER A 241 22.14 21.92 -8.51
N VAL A 242 22.87 23.02 -8.36
CA VAL A 242 22.40 24.26 -7.74
C VAL A 242 21.07 24.74 -8.35
N ASP A 243 20.96 24.71 -9.69
CA ASP A 243 19.75 25.16 -10.39
C ASP A 243 18.52 24.30 -10.04
N ALA A 244 18.63 22.98 -10.14
CA ALA A 244 17.53 22.07 -9.82
C ALA A 244 17.09 22.13 -8.36
N HIS A 245 18.03 22.39 -7.43
CA HIS A 245 17.73 22.58 -6.00
C HIS A 245 17.00 23.91 -5.76
N GLN A 246 17.46 24.99 -6.37
CA GLN A 246 16.79 26.29 -6.31
C GLN A 246 15.39 26.27 -6.92
N GLU A 247 15.20 25.59 -8.05
CA GLU A 247 13.87 25.40 -8.66
C GLU A 247 12.89 24.70 -7.71
N LEU A 248 13.36 23.69 -7.01
CA LEU A 248 12.56 22.94 -6.06
C LEU A 248 12.28 23.74 -4.78
N LEU A 249 13.26 24.50 -4.30
CA LEU A 249 13.05 25.46 -3.21
C LEU A 249 12.01 26.52 -3.58
N ARG A 250 12.10 27.12 -4.78
CA ARG A 250 11.11 28.08 -5.27
C ARG A 250 9.71 27.48 -5.28
N ARG A 251 9.56 26.26 -5.81
CA ARG A 251 8.28 25.55 -5.80
C ARG A 251 7.76 25.31 -4.38
N ALA A 252 8.63 24.95 -3.43
CA ALA A 252 8.23 24.77 -2.04
C ALA A 252 7.80 26.10 -1.39
N VAL A 253 8.54 27.18 -1.65
CA VAL A 253 8.21 28.54 -1.19
C VAL A 253 6.86 28.99 -1.75
N GLU A 254 6.60 28.85 -3.04
CA GLU A 254 5.30 29.18 -3.65
C GLU A 254 4.14 28.43 -2.97
N VAL A 255 4.32 27.15 -2.67
CA VAL A 255 3.30 26.35 -1.97
C VAL A 255 3.08 26.88 -0.55
N GLU A 256 4.13 27.20 0.19
CA GLU A 256 4.00 27.76 1.54
C GLU A 256 3.43 29.17 1.57
N GLU A 257 3.86 30.06 0.67
CA GLU A 257 3.28 31.41 0.51
C GLU A 257 1.76 31.33 0.29
N THR A 258 1.30 30.44 -0.60
CA THR A 258 -0.15 30.27 -0.82
C THR A 258 -0.88 29.71 0.41
N ARG A 259 -0.21 28.94 1.29
CA ARG A 259 -0.76 28.46 2.56
C ARG A 259 -0.80 29.58 3.59
N GLU A 260 0.25 30.39 3.68
CA GLU A 260 0.33 31.54 4.57
C GLU A 260 -0.70 32.61 4.21
N GLU A 261 -0.85 32.94 2.93
CA GLU A 261 -1.89 33.87 2.48
C GLU A 261 -3.29 33.40 2.88
N LYS A 262 -3.59 32.10 2.70
CA LYS A 262 -4.87 31.52 3.13
C LYS A 262 -5.04 31.63 4.63
N ARG A 263 -3.99 31.32 5.41
CA ARG A 263 -3.99 31.45 6.88
C ARG A 263 -4.26 32.90 7.31
N VAL A 264 -3.61 33.89 6.68
CA VAL A 264 -3.79 35.32 6.99
C VAL A 264 -5.21 35.76 6.62
N LYS A 265 -5.69 35.45 5.42
CA LYS A 265 -7.06 35.77 4.98
C LYS A 265 -8.11 35.16 5.92
N GLU A 266 -7.93 33.92 6.35
CA GLU A 266 -8.80 33.27 7.33
C GLU A 266 -8.71 33.93 8.73
N GLY A 267 -7.52 34.35 9.14
CA GLY A 267 -7.29 35.11 10.38
C GLY A 267 -8.02 36.44 10.38
N GLU A 268 -7.87 37.23 9.32
CA GLU A 268 -8.59 38.50 9.15
C GLU A 268 -10.10 38.33 9.17
N VAL A 269 -10.63 37.30 8.50
CA VAL A 269 -12.07 37.00 8.51
C VAL A 269 -12.53 36.64 9.92
N LYS A 270 -11.76 35.83 10.66
CA LYS A 270 -12.06 35.50 12.06
C LYS A 270 -12.04 36.74 12.94
N GLU A 271 -11.05 37.61 12.80
CA GLU A 271 -10.99 38.87 13.55
C GLU A 271 -12.18 39.78 13.25
N LYS A 272 -12.56 39.91 11.96
CA LYS A 272 -13.75 40.67 11.56
C LYS A 272 -15.01 40.08 12.18
N MET A 273 -15.15 38.76 12.24
CA MET A 273 -16.27 38.09 12.89
C MET A 273 -16.27 38.29 14.40
N VAL A 274 -15.11 38.22 15.07
CA VAL A 274 -14.99 38.45 16.52
C VAL A 274 -15.31 39.91 16.84
N LYS A 275 -14.80 40.87 16.07
CA LYS A 275 -15.12 42.30 16.22
C LYS A 275 -16.60 42.58 16.00
N ALA A 276 -17.21 41.97 14.98
CA ALA A 276 -18.66 42.09 14.75
C ALA A 276 -19.45 41.52 15.93
N ARG A 277 -19.08 40.33 16.42
CA ARG A 277 -19.74 39.73 17.59
C ARG A 277 -19.55 40.55 18.87
N ALA A 278 -18.37 41.14 19.08
CA ALA A 278 -18.09 41.99 20.22
C ALA A 278 -18.90 43.30 20.18
N LEU A 279 -19.03 43.90 18.98
CA LEU A 279 -19.91 45.04 18.78
C LEU A 279 -21.38 44.67 19.01
N ASP A 280 -21.84 43.52 18.53
CA ASP A 280 -23.22 43.04 18.77
C ASP A 280 -23.48 42.78 20.27
N THR A 281 -22.48 42.30 21.03
CA THR A 281 -22.63 42.14 22.49
C THR A 281 -22.63 43.47 23.23
N LEU A 282 -21.81 44.44 22.82
CA LEU A 282 -21.79 45.78 23.41
C LEU A 282 -23.07 46.57 23.07
N GLU A 283 -23.53 46.52 21.81
CA GLU A 283 -24.83 47.09 21.42
C GLU A 283 -25.99 46.38 22.12
N GLY A 284 -25.89 45.07 22.41
CA GLY A 284 -26.89 44.33 23.17
C GLY A 284 -26.91 44.59 24.68
N GLU A 285 -25.79 45.09 25.25
CA GLU A 285 -25.72 45.56 26.63
C GLU A 285 -26.22 47.01 26.77
N GLU A 286 -25.95 47.89 25.80
CA GLU A 286 -26.54 49.25 25.76
C GLU A 286 -28.00 49.27 25.30
N GLN A 287 -28.40 48.35 24.43
CA GLN A 287 -29.79 48.10 24.08
C GLN A 287 -30.25 46.80 24.73
N GLY A 288 -30.34 46.82 26.06
CA GLY A 288 -31.24 45.92 26.77
C GLY A 288 -32.59 45.89 26.05
N ALA A 289 -33.17 44.70 25.89
CA ALA A 289 -34.46 44.51 25.24
C ALA A 289 -35.43 45.64 25.65
N PRO A 290 -36.10 46.32 24.70
CA PRO A 290 -36.92 47.50 24.99
C PRO A 290 -38.01 47.12 26.00
N GLY A 291 -37.76 47.38 27.29
CA GLY A 291 -38.62 46.94 28.40
C GLY A 291 -37.93 46.50 29.70
N MET A 292 -36.59 46.38 29.75
CA MET A 292 -35.89 46.03 31.01
C MET A 292 -34.77 47.03 31.30
N VAL A 293 -35.15 48.27 31.65
CA VAL A 293 -34.26 49.22 32.32
C VAL A 293 -34.47 49.01 33.82
N VAL A 294 -33.48 48.45 34.50
CA VAL A 294 -33.45 48.42 35.96
C VAL A 294 -32.67 49.64 36.39
N ASP A 295 -33.37 50.63 36.96
CA ASP A 295 -32.75 51.79 37.60
C ASP A 295 -31.84 51.30 38.73
N LYS A 296 -30.55 51.64 38.62
CA LYS A 296 -29.61 51.64 39.75
C LYS A 296 -29.27 53.09 40.04
N GLU A 297 -29.95 53.65 41.04
CA GLU A 297 -29.51 54.87 41.71
C GLU A 297 -28.46 54.51 42.79
N GLY A 298 -27.39 55.32 42.87
CA GLY A 298 -26.43 55.24 43.96
C GLY A 298 -25.05 55.85 43.68
N GLU A 299 -24.98 57.18 43.78
CA GLU A 299 -23.94 57.98 44.46
C GLU A 299 -22.43 57.92 44.08
N THR A 300 -21.98 59.10 43.63
CA THR A 300 -20.83 59.94 44.06
C THR A 300 -19.37 59.68 43.65
N ASP A 301 -18.86 60.77 43.04
CA ASP A 301 -17.57 61.46 43.12
C ASP A 301 -16.26 60.90 42.52
N ASP A 302 -15.75 61.74 41.60
CA ASP A 302 -14.39 62.24 41.43
C ASP A 302 -13.24 61.25 41.19
N LYS A 303 -12.67 61.34 39.98
CA LYS A 303 -11.26 61.74 39.81
C LYS A 303 -10.91 62.13 38.36
N GLU A 304 -10.07 63.15 38.32
CA GLU A 304 -9.51 63.88 37.19
C GLU A 304 -8.66 63.03 36.23
N GLU A 305 -8.62 63.52 34.98
CA GLU A 305 -7.52 63.58 34.00
C GLU A 305 -6.55 62.39 33.83
N GLU A 306 -6.52 61.83 32.61
CA GLU A 306 -5.30 61.85 31.79
C GLU A 306 -5.66 61.61 30.31
N GLU A 307 -5.17 62.50 29.45
CA GLU A 307 -5.24 62.41 27.99
C GLU A 307 -4.37 61.25 27.48
N GLU A 308 -4.95 60.32 26.72
CA GLU A 308 -4.19 59.63 25.67
C GLU A 308 -5.00 59.57 24.37
N GLU A 309 -4.39 60.12 23.32
CA GLU A 309 -4.89 60.24 21.96
C GLU A 309 -5.28 58.89 21.35
N TRP A 310 -6.55 58.51 21.50
CA TRP A 310 -7.17 57.55 20.62
C TRP A 310 -7.61 58.24 19.32
N GLN A 311 -6.78 58.18 18.29
CA GLN A 311 -7.22 58.41 16.90
C GLN A 311 -8.14 57.26 16.44
N GLY A 312 -9.32 57.19 17.05
CA GLY A 312 -10.41 56.36 16.57
C GLY A 312 -10.89 56.92 15.23
N VAL A 313 -10.87 56.10 14.19
CA VAL A 313 -11.61 56.37 12.96
C VAL A 313 -13.08 56.53 13.35
N VAL A 314 -13.51 57.78 13.51
CA VAL A 314 -14.91 58.16 13.71
C VAL A 314 -15.65 57.73 12.45
N LYS A 315 -16.21 56.52 12.47
CA LYS A 315 -17.27 56.16 11.54
C LYS A 315 -18.39 57.14 11.84
N LYS A 316 -18.52 58.18 11.01
CA LYS A 316 -19.67 59.09 10.99
C LYS A 316 -20.92 58.21 11.09
N GLN A 317 -21.55 58.20 12.25
CA GLN A 317 -22.88 57.62 12.41
C GLN A 317 -23.75 58.30 11.35
N THR A 318 -24.18 57.53 10.35
CA THR A 318 -24.95 58.12 9.26
C THR A 318 -26.26 58.59 9.88
N SER A 319 -26.42 59.91 10.03
CA SER A 319 -27.64 60.55 10.52
C SER A 319 -28.87 59.87 9.93
N ARG A 320 -29.88 59.55 10.75
CA ARG A 320 -31.16 58.97 10.30
C ARG A 320 -31.61 59.70 9.04
N LYS A 321 -31.59 59.00 7.89
CA LYS A 321 -32.08 59.56 6.63
C LYS A 321 -33.53 60.00 6.87
N THR A 322 -33.78 61.30 6.75
CA THR A 322 -35.12 61.90 6.76
C THR A 322 -36.05 61.10 5.86
N ALA A 323 -37.33 60.94 6.23
CA ALA A 323 -38.27 60.08 5.49
C ALA A 323 -38.28 60.35 3.96
N GLN A 324 -38.03 61.60 3.55
CA GLN A 324 -37.85 62.00 2.14
C GLN A 324 -36.64 61.34 1.45
N LYS A 325 -35.48 61.26 2.11
CA LYS A 325 -34.27 60.59 1.56
C LYS A 325 -34.45 59.07 1.44
N LYS A 326 -35.22 58.44 2.34
CA LYS A 326 -35.60 57.01 2.22
C LYS A 326 -36.55 56.78 1.04
N LYS A 327 -37.56 57.64 0.86
CA LYS A 327 -38.46 57.59 -0.31
C LYS A 327 -37.70 57.80 -1.62
N ALA A 328 -36.78 58.76 -1.68
CA ALA A 328 -35.94 59.00 -2.86
C ALA A 328 -35.03 57.81 -3.19
N ALA A 329 -34.42 57.18 -2.18
CA ALA A 329 -33.60 55.98 -2.38
C ALA A 329 -34.42 54.78 -2.87
N LYS A 330 -35.65 54.61 -2.33
CA LYS A 330 -36.59 53.56 -2.77
C LYS A 330 -37.01 53.78 -4.23
N LEU A 331 -37.34 55.00 -4.61
CA LEU A 331 -37.66 55.37 -5.99
C LEU A 331 -36.46 55.17 -6.94
N LEU A 332 -35.24 55.46 -6.50
CA LEU A 332 -34.03 55.22 -7.29
C LEU A 332 -33.79 53.71 -7.49
N ALA A 333 -33.97 52.91 -6.44
CA ALA A 333 -33.88 51.45 -6.52
C ALA A 333 -34.96 50.85 -7.44
N GLU A 334 -36.20 51.32 -7.35
CA GLU A 334 -37.29 50.93 -8.27
C GLU A 334 -36.97 51.32 -9.71
N LYS A 335 -36.47 52.54 -9.95
CA LYS A 335 -36.03 52.97 -11.29
C LYS A 335 -34.90 52.09 -11.85
N ARG A 336 -33.91 51.73 -11.02
CA ARG A 336 -32.83 50.79 -11.41
C ARG A 336 -33.37 49.40 -11.72
N HIS A 337 -34.31 48.91 -10.92
CA HIS A 337 -34.94 47.62 -11.15
C HIS A 337 -35.75 47.60 -12.46
N LEU A 338 -36.54 48.65 -12.72
CA LEU A 338 -37.27 48.81 -13.97
C LEU A 338 -36.33 48.93 -15.18
N ALA A 339 -35.21 49.67 -15.05
CA ALA A 339 -34.20 49.78 -16.10
C ALA A 339 -33.54 48.44 -16.39
N ALA A 340 -33.21 47.64 -15.37
CA ALA A 340 -32.66 46.30 -15.54
C ALA A 340 -33.66 45.36 -16.23
N MET A 341 -34.94 45.41 -15.84
CA MET A 341 -36.01 44.64 -16.48
C MET A 341 -36.23 45.06 -17.95
N ALA A 342 -36.18 46.37 -18.24
CA ALA A 342 -36.28 46.88 -19.60
C ALA A 342 -35.07 46.48 -20.46
N ALA A 343 -33.86 46.53 -19.92
CA ALA A 343 -32.65 46.06 -20.59
C ALA A 343 -32.73 44.56 -20.90
N ARG A 344 -33.21 43.74 -19.96
CA ARG A 344 -33.44 42.31 -20.16
C ARG A 344 -34.51 42.03 -21.22
N LYS A 345 -35.61 42.80 -21.23
CA LYS A 345 -36.63 42.72 -22.28
C LYS A 345 -36.07 43.10 -23.66
N ARG A 346 -35.23 44.13 -23.75
CA ARG A 346 -34.54 44.52 -24.99
C ARG A 346 -33.60 43.42 -25.48
N GLN A 347 -32.84 42.80 -24.58
CA GLN A 347 -32.00 41.64 -24.91
C GLN A 347 -32.84 40.48 -25.43
N ASN A 348 -33.96 40.15 -24.78
CA ASN A 348 -34.85 39.08 -25.24
C ASN A 348 -35.53 39.40 -26.58
N ALA A 349 -35.91 40.65 -26.82
CA ALA A 349 -36.45 41.10 -28.11
C ALA A 349 -35.38 41.06 -29.21
N PHE A 350 -34.12 41.40 -28.89
CA PHE A 350 -32.99 41.22 -29.80
C PHE A 350 -32.80 39.74 -30.13
N LEU A 351 -32.77 38.86 -29.13
CA LEU A 351 -32.68 37.41 -29.33
C LEU A 351 -33.86 36.85 -30.15
N SER A 352 -35.07 37.40 -29.96
CA SER A 352 -36.26 37.01 -30.71
C SER A 352 -36.29 37.54 -32.14
N SER A 353 -35.63 38.67 -32.42
CA SER A 353 -35.57 39.29 -33.75
C SER A 353 -34.37 38.80 -34.57
N LEU A 354 -33.41 38.11 -33.95
CA LEU A 354 -32.41 37.32 -34.66
C LEU A 354 -33.14 36.29 -35.53
N SER A 355 -33.14 36.54 -36.84
CA SER A 355 -33.84 35.67 -37.78
C SER A 355 -33.26 34.25 -37.73
N SER A 356 -34.12 33.26 -38.00
CA SER A 356 -33.71 31.86 -38.16
C SER A 356 -32.61 31.67 -39.22
N LYS A 357 -32.37 32.65 -40.09
CA LYS A 357 -31.29 32.65 -41.11
C LYS A 357 -29.94 33.02 -40.50
N VAL A 358 -29.89 33.98 -39.58
CA VAL A 358 -28.68 34.31 -38.81
C VAL A 358 -28.35 33.17 -37.85
N ILE A 359 -29.36 32.61 -37.18
CA ILE A 359 -29.20 31.45 -36.29
C ILE A 359 -28.69 30.23 -37.07
N ARG A 360 -29.22 29.94 -38.26
CA ARG A 360 -28.73 28.86 -39.13
C ARG A 360 -27.30 29.09 -39.63
N ARG A 361 -26.95 30.33 -39.99
CA ARG A 361 -25.58 30.68 -40.44
C ARG A 361 -24.56 30.68 -39.30
N SER A 362 -24.98 30.99 -38.07
CA SER A 362 -24.15 30.78 -36.87
C SER A 362 -24.09 29.30 -36.48
N ALA A 363 -25.16 28.52 -36.70
CA ALA A 363 -25.21 27.10 -36.38
C ALA A 363 -24.28 26.26 -37.28
N SER A 364 -24.08 26.66 -38.54
CA SER A 364 -23.06 26.04 -39.42
C SER A 364 -21.62 26.35 -39.00
N SER A 365 -21.42 27.36 -38.14
CA SER A 365 -20.12 27.70 -37.54
C SER A 365 -19.98 27.17 -36.10
N LEU A 366 -21.00 26.50 -35.56
CA LEU A 366 -20.88 25.87 -34.26
C LEU A 366 -20.05 24.58 -34.40
N PRO A 367 -19.20 24.28 -33.42
CA PRO A 367 -18.44 23.03 -33.42
C PRO A 367 -19.41 21.86 -33.54
N THR A 368 -19.04 20.90 -34.37
CA THR A 368 -19.82 19.67 -34.60
C THR A 368 -20.10 18.99 -33.25
N ALA A 369 -21.20 18.24 -33.12
CA ALA A 369 -21.53 17.55 -31.86
C ALA A 369 -20.37 16.69 -31.33
N GLU A 370 -19.60 16.12 -32.26
CA GLU A 370 -18.37 15.37 -32.01
C GLU A 370 -17.24 16.23 -31.45
N GLU A 371 -17.02 17.44 -31.99
CA GLU A 371 -16.02 18.39 -31.46
C GLU A 371 -16.40 18.87 -30.05
N ILE A 372 -17.69 19.07 -29.79
CA ILE A 372 -18.18 19.41 -28.45
C ILE A 372 -17.93 18.24 -27.50
N ALA A 373 -18.18 17.00 -27.93
CA ALA A 373 -17.93 15.81 -27.14
C ALA A 373 -16.42 15.60 -26.88
N ALA A 374 -15.57 15.75 -27.89
CA ALA A 374 -14.12 15.67 -27.77
C ALA A 374 -13.58 16.76 -26.84
N ARG A 375 -14.07 18.00 -26.96
CA ARG A 375 -13.71 19.10 -26.04
C ARG A 375 -14.12 18.80 -24.61
N ARG A 376 -15.29 18.19 -24.40
CA ARG A 376 -15.75 17.75 -23.07
C ARG A 376 -14.86 16.63 -22.52
N GLN A 377 -14.53 15.63 -23.32
CA GLN A 377 -13.62 14.54 -22.93
C GLN A 377 -12.22 15.06 -22.59
N ALA A 378 -11.66 15.94 -23.43
CA ALA A 378 -10.38 16.59 -23.18
C ALA A 378 -10.42 17.44 -21.90
N ALA A 379 -11.51 18.17 -21.65
CA ALA A 379 -11.68 18.91 -20.39
C ALA A 379 -11.77 17.98 -19.17
N ILE A 380 -12.41 16.81 -19.29
CA ILE A 380 -12.46 15.79 -18.24
C ILE A 380 -11.06 15.24 -17.95
N LEU A 381 -10.32 14.82 -18.98
CA LEU A 381 -8.95 14.31 -18.86
C LEU A 381 -8.00 15.36 -18.29
N ALA A 382 -8.11 16.62 -18.73
CA ALA A 382 -7.31 17.73 -18.21
C ALA A 382 -7.55 17.98 -16.71
N ARG A 383 -8.80 17.86 -16.25
CA ARG A 383 -9.15 17.99 -14.82
C ARG A 383 -8.54 16.89 -13.97
N PHE A 384 -8.46 15.67 -14.49
CA PHE A 384 -7.91 14.50 -13.79
C PHE A 384 -6.42 14.24 -14.07
N ARG A 385 -5.74 15.15 -14.76
CA ARG A 385 -4.30 15.05 -15.04
C ARG A 385 -3.46 14.94 -13.77
N ASN A 386 -3.79 15.74 -12.76
CA ASN A 386 -3.14 15.73 -11.44
C ASN A 386 -3.88 14.85 -10.42
N GLY A 387 -4.76 13.95 -10.90
CA GLY A 387 -5.62 13.13 -10.07
C GLY A 387 -6.66 13.91 -9.28
N LEU A 388 -7.01 13.39 -8.11
CA LEU A 388 -8.01 13.98 -7.20
C LEU A 388 -7.41 14.88 -6.12
N ALA A 389 -6.13 15.26 -6.21
CA ALA A 389 -5.45 16.07 -5.21
C ALA A 389 -6.21 17.38 -4.94
N GLY A 390 -6.53 17.68 -3.67
CA GLY A 390 -7.28 18.87 -3.26
C GLY A 390 -8.80 18.82 -3.53
N GLN A 391 -9.30 17.76 -4.18
CA GLN A 391 -10.73 17.59 -4.41
C GLN A 391 -11.42 17.03 -3.15
N LYS A 392 -12.59 17.56 -2.84
CA LYS A 392 -13.44 17.05 -1.75
C LYS A 392 -14.21 15.80 -2.21
N LEU A 393 -14.01 14.69 -1.50
CA LEU A 393 -14.74 13.43 -1.68
C LEU A 393 -15.58 13.15 -0.43
N GLY A 394 -16.89 13.36 -0.56
CA GLY A 394 -17.81 13.25 0.57
C GLY A 394 -17.46 14.24 1.69
N LYS A 395 -17.11 13.74 2.87
CA LYS A 395 -16.73 14.55 4.03
C LYS A 395 -15.30 15.08 3.95
N TYR A 396 -14.37 14.29 3.40
CA TYR A 396 -12.93 14.55 3.48
C TYR A 396 -12.40 15.11 2.16
N VAL A 397 -11.31 15.86 2.25
CA VAL A 397 -10.58 16.38 1.08
C VAL A 397 -9.37 15.48 0.86
N VAL A 398 -9.11 15.12 -0.39
CA VAL A 398 -7.88 14.41 -0.75
C VAL A 398 -6.70 15.35 -0.48
N PRO A 399 -5.75 14.97 0.38
CA PRO A 399 -4.63 15.84 0.70
C PRO A 399 -3.79 16.15 -0.54
N LEU A 400 -3.25 17.36 -0.57
CA LEU A 400 -2.23 17.74 -1.54
C LEU A 400 -0.89 17.11 -1.13
N ASP A 401 -0.05 16.84 -2.11
CA ASP A 401 1.29 16.34 -1.87
C ASP A 401 2.16 17.42 -1.21
N GLU A 402 3.01 17.00 -0.27
CA GLU A 402 3.94 17.89 0.43
C GLU A 402 5.29 17.82 -0.27
N VAL A 403 5.88 18.98 -0.60
CA VAL A 403 7.18 19.02 -1.27
C VAL A 403 8.27 18.84 -0.21
N ASP A 404 8.84 17.64 -0.13
CA ASP A 404 9.96 17.33 0.75
C ASP A 404 11.27 17.90 0.16
N VAL A 405 11.90 18.84 0.87
CA VAL A 405 13.12 19.54 0.44
C VAL A 405 14.16 19.55 1.56
N GLN A 406 15.44 19.34 1.21
CA GLN A 406 16.56 19.60 2.11
C GLN A 406 16.98 21.07 2.00
N LEU A 407 17.12 21.75 3.14
CA LEU A 407 17.64 23.11 3.17
C LEU A 407 19.13 23.13 2.82
N GLY A 408 19.67 24.30 2.44
CA GLY A 408 21.10 24.42 2.11
C GLY A 408 22.03 24.01 3.25
N GLU A 409 21.62 24.27 4.50
CA GLU A 409 22.36 23.86 5.72
C GLU A 409 22.28 22.34 5.98
N ASP A 410 21.20 21.70 5.53
CA ASP A 410 20.94 20.27 5.69
C ASP A 410 21.48 19.42 4.52
N LEU A 411 21.96 20.07 3.45
CA LEU A 411 22.52 19.41 2.28
C LEU A 411 23.90 18.85 2.66
N THR A 412 24.01 17.53 2.75
CA THR A 412 25.24 16.87 3.24
C THR A 412 26.11 16.38 2.09
N GLU A 413 27.43 16.50 2.21
CA GLU A 413 28.42 15.97 1.24
C GLU A 413 28.76 14.48 1.41
N THR A 414 28.24 13.82 2.46
CA THR A 414 28.22 12.34 2.49
C THR A 414 26.82 11.71 2.68
N LEU A 415 26.60 10.53 2.06
CA LEU A 415 25.37 9.73 2.20
C LEU A 415 25.04 9.32 3.65
N ARG A 416 26.05 9.35 4.53
CA ARG A 416 25.88 9.00 5.95
C ARG A 416 25.06 10.05 6.71
N GLY A 417 25.07 11.31 6.23
CA GLY A 417 24.30 12.41 6.81
C GLY A 417 22.89 12.57 6.23
N LEU A 418 22.53 11.80 5.20
CA LEU A 418 21.23 11.93 4.56
C LEU A 418 20.09 11.47 5.47
N LYS A 419 19.10 12.35 5.64
CA LYS A 419 17.86 12.05 6.36
C LYS A 419 16.83 11.43 5.43
N ALA A 420 16.39 10.21 5.75
CA ALA A 420 15.37 9.51 4.97
C ALA A 420 13.95 10.07 5.24
N SER A 421 13.10 10.05 4.20
CA SER A 421 11.69 10.46 4.27
C SER A 421 10.72 9.28 4.46
N ASN A 422 9.44 9.58 4.71
CA ASN A 422 8.40 8.56 4.90
C ASN A 422 7.68 8.19 3.59
N LEU A 423 8.17 7.14 2.92
CA LEU A 423 7.60 6.65 1.66
C LEU A 423 6.19 6.07 1.77
N PHE A 424 5.77 5.62 2.97
CA PHE A 424 4.41 5.12 3.15
C PHE A 424 3.37 6.23 3.02
N LYS A 425 3.71 7.44 3.48
CA LYS A 425 2.83 8.61 3.36
C LYS A 425 2.63 8.97 1.89
N ASP A 426 3.71 9.09 1.13
CA ASP A 426 3.69 9.36 -0.32
C ASP A 426 2.85 8.33 -1.08
N ARG A 427 3.15 7.02 -0.91
CA ARG A 427 2.37 5.96 -1.57
C ARG A 427 0.89 5.97 -1.20
N PHE A 428 0.57 6.24 0.06
CA PHE A 428 -0.81 6.33 0.52
C PHE A 428 -1.54 7.52 -0.09
N LEU A 429 -0.88 8.68 -0.21
CA LEU A 429 -1.41 9.85 -0.88
C LEU A 429 -1.61 9.60 -2.38
N ASN A 430 -0.65 8.96 -3.05
CA ASN A 430 -0.77 8.58 -4.46
C ASN A 430 -1.99 7.66 -4.70
N LEU A 431 -2.23 6.68 -3.84
CA LEU A 431 -3.41 5.81 -3.91
C LEU A 431 -4.73 6.60 -3.78
N GLN A 432 -4.75 7.65 -2.96
CA GLN A 432 -5.91 8.54 -2.84
C GLN A 432 -6.09 9.44 -4.06
N GLN A 433 -5.00 10.03 -4.56
CA GLN A 433 -5.01 10.87 -5.75
C GLN A 433 -5.44 10.09 -7.00
N ARG A 434 -5.10 8.80 -7.07
CA ARG A 434 -5.54 7.87 -8.13
C ARG A 434 -6.97 7.35 -7.95
N ALA A 435 -7.68 7.72 -6.88
CA ALA A 435 -9.03 7.21 -6.59
C ALA A 435 -9.09 5.69 -6.33
N LEU A 436 -7.99 5.07 -5.88
CA LEU A 436 -7.99 3.66 -5.44
C LEU A 436 -8.44 3.53 -3.99
N ILE A 437 -8.13 4.53 -3.17
CA ILE A 437 -8.49 4.59 -1.75
C ILE A 437 -9.19 5.92 -1.49
N GLU A 438 -10.28 5.88 -0.72
CA GLU A 438 -10.95 7.11 -0.29
C GLU A 438 -10.17 7.83 0.83
N PRO A 439 -10.21 9.18 0.89
CA PRO A 439 -9.63 9.93 2.00
C PRO A 439 -10.41 9.66 3.30
N ARG A 440 -9.71 9.24 4.36
CA ARG A 440 -10.29 8.96 5.69
C ARG A 440 -9.40 9.47 6.80
N THR A 441 -10.00 9.80 7.93
CA THR A 441 -9.29 10.12 9.17
C THR A 441 -9.45 8.99 10.18
N ARG A 442 -8.42 8.74 11.01
CA ARG A 442 -8.50 7.77 12.10
C ARG A 442 -9.64 8.15 13.05
N VAL A 443 -10.59 7.23 13.25
CA VAL A 443 -11.67 7.40 14.23
C VAL A 443 -11.19 6.82 15.55
N LEU A 444 -10.90 7.69 16.51
CA LEU A 444 -10.61 7.26 17.87
C LEU A 444 -11.92 6.85 18.58
N PRO A 445 -11.90 5.80 19.41
CA PRO A 445 -13.06 5.40 20.19
C PRO A 445 -13.45 6.56 21.11
N LYS A 446 -14.68 7.05 20.97
CA LYS A 446 -15.22 8.06 21.87
C LYS A 446 -15.60 7.38 23.19
N LYS A 447 -15.37 8.06 24.32
CA LYS A 447 -15.92 7.63 25.61
C LYS A 447 -17.41 7.34 25.44
N ALA A 448 -17.85 6.18 25.92
CA ALA A 448 -19.25 5.80 25.84
C ALA A 448 -20.10 6.90 26.50
N LYS A 449 -21.13 7.38 25.80
CA LYS A 449 -22.05 8.40 26.36
C LYS A 449 -22.81 7.88 27.57
N ARG A 450 -22.96 6.56 27.67
CA ARG A 450 -23.60 5.87 28.80
C ARG A 450 -22.53 5.43 29.77
N ARG A 451 -22.75 5.70 31.05
CA ARG A 451 -21.91 5.18 32.13
C ARG A 451 -22.02 3.66 32.10
N VAL A 452 -20.88 2.98 31.95
CA VAL A 452 -20.82 1.53 32.16
C VAL A 452 -21.09 1.32 33.64
N ILE A 453 -22.18 0.62 33.96
CA ILE A 453 -22.49 0.24 35.33
C ILE A 453 -21.76 -1.06 35.57
N GLU A 454 -20.68 -0.99 36.34
CA GLU A 454 -20.00 -2.18 36.84
C GLU A 454 -20.87 -2.78 37.94
N TYR A 455 -21.35 -4.00 37.71
CA TYR A 455 -22.16 -4.73 38.66
C TYR A 455 -21.43 -5.99 39.09
N GLU A 456 -21.13 -6.10 40.38
CA GLU A 456 -20.62 -7.34 40.96
C GLU A 456 -21.69 -8.43 40.81
N LYS A 457 -21.32 -9.57 40.23
CA LYS A 457 -22.32 -10.63 40.03
C LYS A 457 -22.75 -11.18 41.40
N HIS A 458 -23.99 -11.64 41.49
CA HIS A 458 -24.62 -12.05 42.74
C HIS A 458 -23.86 -13.12 43.54
N ALA A 459 -23.14 -14.03 42.86
CA ALA A 459 -22.35 -15.08 43.51
C ALA A 459 -21.27 -14.50 44.45
N TRP A 460 -20.57 -13.46 44.02
CA TRP A 460 -19.55 -12.79 44.85
C TRP A 460 -20.19 -11.88 45.91
N LYS A 461 -21.34 -11.28 45.60
CA LYS A 461 -22.10 -10.46 46.56
C LYS A 461 -22.67 -11.28 47.73
N ARG A 462 -22.88 -12.59 47.55
CA ARG A 462 -23.46 -13.50 48.54
C ARG A 462 -22.45 -14.48 49.14
N PHE A 463 -21.19 -14.42 48.74
CA PHE A 463 -20.15 -15.39 49.10
C PHE A 463 -20.00 -15.56 50.62
N ASP A 464 -19.96 -14.47 51.38
CA ASP A 464 -19.80 -14.52 52.84
C ASP A 464 -21.04 -15.04 53.59
N ARG A 465 -22.21 -15.01 52.94
CA ARG A 465 -23.46 -15.55 53.53
C ARG A 465 -23.51 -17.06 53.48
N GLU A 466 -22.83 -17.68 52.52
CA GLU A 466 -22.73 -19.14 52.41
C GLU A 466 -21.59 -19.71 53.25
N GLN A 467 -20.62 -18.90 53.68
CA GLN A 467 -19.54 -19.32 54.59
C GLN A 467 -19.93 -19.22 56.07
N ASN A 468 -20.90 -18.36 56.40
CA ASN A 468 -21.39 -18.14 57.77
C ASN A 468 -22.73 -18.85 58.06
N ALA A 469 -23.20 -19.71 57.13
CA ALA A 469 -24.35 -20.60 57.28
C ALA A 469 -23.85 -22.04 57.23
#